data_AF-A0A379GEQ5-F1
#
_entry.id   AF-A0A379GEQ5-F1
#
_cell.length_a   1.000
_cell.length_b   1.000
_cell.length_c   1.000
_cell.angle_alpha   90.00
_cell.angle_beta   90.00
_cell.angle_gamma   90.00
#
_symmetry.space_group_name_H-M   'P 1'
#
loop_
_entity.id
_entity.type
_entity.pdbx_description
1 polymer ?
#
loop_
_entity_poly.entity_id
_entity_poly.type
_entity_poly.pdbx_seq_one_letter_code
_entity_poly.pdbx_strand_id
1 'polypeptide(L)'
;MFANMLESLKYEVISTLSKVQVRLPEEVEELERRRREEAERLAKQQQLSHEVTKESQMSAVDGQVASGKKVGRNEPCPCGSGKKYKHCHGKLG
;
A
#
# COMPACT_ATOMS: atom_id res chain seq x y z
N MET A 1 16.77 34.87 -35.80
CA MET A 1 16.35 34.16 -34.57
C MET A 1 15.61 32.86 -34.86
N PHE A 2 14.54 32.86 -35.68
CA PHE A 2 13.82 31.62 -36.04
C PHE A 2 14.64 30.59 -36.83
N ALA A 3 15.46 31.03 -37.79
CA ALA A 3 16.33 30.12 -38.56
C ALA A 3 17.30 29.33 -37.66
N ASN A 4 17.94 29.99 -36.70
CA ASN A 4 18.83 29.33 -35.73
C ASN A 4 18.07 28.33 -34.83
N MET A 5 16.80 28.61 -34.49
CA MET A 5 15.97 27.68 -33.73
C MET A 5 15.68 26.39 -34.53
N LEU A 6 15.41 26.51 -35.84
CA LEU A 6 15.22 25.35 -36.71
C LEU A 6 16.50 24.50 -36.83
N GLU A 7 17.66 25.15 -36.78
CA GLU A 7 18.96 24.48 -36.84
C GLU A 7 19.26 23.71 -35.54
N SER A 8 18.96 24.32 -34.39
CA SER A 8 19.01 23.63 -33.09
C SER A 8 18.06 22.45 -33.02
N LEU A 9 16.82 22.60 -33.53
CA LEU A 9 15.83 21.51 -33.57
C LEU A 9 16.33 20.33 -34.42
N LYS A 10 16.90 20.60 -35.59
CA LYS A 10 17.50 19.56 -36.44
C LYS A 10 18.61 18.83 -35.71
N TYR A 11 19.48 19.55 -35.01
CA TYR A 11 20.58 18.96 -34.26
C TYR A 11 20.08 18.09 -33.10
N GLU A 12 19.08 18.53 -32.35
CA GLU A 12 18.47 17.75 -31.27
C GLU A 12 17.82 16.48 -31.78
N VAL A 13 17.05 16.55 -32.86
CA VAL A 13 16.41 15.37 -33.46
C VAL A 13 17.47 14.35 -33.90
N ILE A 14 18.50 14.79 -34.62
CA ILE A 14 19.58 13.90 -35.08
C ILE A 14 20.37 13.30 -33.90
N SER A 15 20.69 14.12 -32.90
CA SER A 15 21.36 13.70 -31.66
C SER A 15 20.54 12.67 -30.89
N THR A 16 19.22 12.84 -30.84
CA THR A 16 18.31 11.93 -30.13
C THR A 16 18.20 10.61 -30.86
N LEU A 17 17.98 10.65 -32.18
CA LEU A 17 17.85 9.43 -33.00
C LEU A 17 19.15 8.63 -33.06
N SER A 18 20.31 9.30 -33.09
CA SER A 18 21.62 8.61 -33.11
C SER A 18 21.99 7.96 -31.77
N LYS A 19 21.41 8.44 -30.65
CA LYS A 19 21.63 7.87 -29.31
C LYS A 19 20.59 6.82 -28.92
N VAL A 20 19.53 6.65 -29.71
CA VAL A 20 18.55 5.59 -29.51
C VAL A 20 19.23 4.24 -29.73
N GLN A 21 19.56 3.58 -28.63
CA GLN A 21 19.97 2.19 -28.62
C GLN A 21 18.71 1.32 -28.58
N VAL A 22 18.43 0.63 -29.67
CA VAL A 22 17.41 -0.42 -29.70
C VAL A 22 18.01 -1.65 -29.02
N ARG A 23 17.42 -2.05 -27.89
CA ARG A 23 17.80 -3.28 -27.18
C ARG A 23 17.44 -4.49 -28.03
N LEU A 24 18.28 -5.52 -28.03
CA LEU A 24 17.96 -6.78 -28.70
C LEU A 24 16.72 -7.39 -28.04
N PRO A 25 15.85 -8.09 -28.80
CA PRO A 25 14.61 -8.68 -28.28
C PRO A 25 14.84 -9.58 -27.05
N GLU A 26 15.93 -10.33 -27.04
CA GLU A 26 16.29 -11.25 -25.96
C GLU A 26 16.57 -10.53 -24.62
N GLU A 27 17.28 -9.38 -24.67
CA GLU A 27 17.54 -8.57 -23.46
C GLU A 27 16.24 -7.97 -22.88
N VAL A 28 15.24 -7.71 -23.73
CA VAL A 28 13.94 -7.18 -23.31
C VAL A 28 13.14 -8.26 -22.58
N GLU A 29 13.10 -9.48 -23.13
CA GLU A 29 12.39 -10.61 -22.52
C GLU A 29 12.96 -10.99 -21.15
N GLU A 30 14.29 -11.02 -21.00
CA GLU A 30 14.93 -11.29 -19.70
C GLU A 30 14.60 -10.22 -18.65
N LEU A 31 14.63 -8.95 -19.06
CA LEU A 31 14.30 -7.82 -18.17
C LEU A 31 12.83 -7.86 -17.76
N GLU A 32 11.92 -8.18 -18.68
CA GLU A 32 10.49 -8.34 -18.40
C GLU A 32 10.22 -9.51 -17.46
N ARG A 33 10.89 -10.65 -17.65
CA ARG A 33 10.78 -11.81 -16.75
C ARG A 33 11.22 -11.46 -15.34
N ARG A 34 12.36 -10.78 -15.20
CA ARG A 34 12.86 -10.32 -13.90
C ARG A 34 11.90 -9.36 -13.20
N ARG A 35 11.31 -8.41 -13.94
CA ARG A 35 10.30 -7.49 -13.39
C ARG A 35 9.05 -8.24 -12.90
N ARG A 36 8.59 -9.25 -13.64
CA ARG A 36 7.43 -10.07 -13.24
C ARG A 36 7.73 -10.87 -11.97
N GLU A 37 8.89 -11.50 -11.87
CA GLU A 37 9.33 -12.23 -10.67
C GLU A 37 9.42 -11.32 -9.44
N GLU A 38 9.97 -10.11 -9.58
CA GLU A 38 10.05 -9.12 -8.49
C GLU A 38 8.66 -8.65 -8.05
N ALA A 39 7.75 -8.40 -9.00
CA ALA A 39 6.37 -8.02 -8.72
C ALA A 39 5.60 -9.13 -7.98
N GLU A 40 5.77 -10.39 -8.39
CA GLU A 40 5.17 -11.55 -7.71
C GLU A 40 5.70 -11.72 -6.28
N ARG A 41 7.00 -11.52 -6.06
CA ARG A 41 7.59 -11.55 -4.70
C ARG A 41 7.01 -10.48 -3.80
N LEU A 42 6.90 -9.25 -4.30
CA LEU A 42 6.31 -8.14 -3.54
C LEU A 42 4.82 -8.40 -3.23
N ALA A 43 4.06 -8.91 -4.21
CA ALA A 43 2.66 -9.27 -4.00
C ALA A 43 2.51 -10.37 -2.93
N LYS A 44 3.37 -11.39 -2.94
CA LYS A 44 3.38 -12.45 -1.93
C LYS A 44 3.75 -11.92 -0.54
N GLN A 45 4.72 -11.01 -0.45
CA GLN A 45 5.09 -10.36 0.82
C GLN A 45 3.92 -9.54 1.39
N GLN A 46 3.20 -8.80 0.54
CA GLN A 46 2.03 -8.02 0.95
C GLN A 46 0.89 -8.94 1.44
N GLN A 47 0.64 -10.06 0.77
CA GLN A 47 -0.37 -11.04 1.23
C GLN A 47 -0.04 -11.61 2.61
N LEU A 48 1.21 -12.02 2.83
CA LEU A 48 1.67 -12.51 4.14
C LEU A 48 1.54 -11.44 5.24
N SER A 49 1.80 -10.17 4.93
CA SER A 49 1.62 -9.07 5.89
C SER A 49 0.14 -8.84 6.26
N HIS A 50 -0.78 -9.08 5.32
CA HIS A 50 -2.23 -9.03 5.58
C HIS A 50 -2.73 -10.26 6.35
N GLU A 51 -2.14 -11.45 6.15
CA GLU A 51 -2.47 -12.66 6.94
C GLU A 51 -1.99 -12.53 8.39
N VAL A 52 -0.76 -12.10 8.62
CA VAL A 52 -0.18 -11.93 9.98
C VAL A 52 -0.95 -10.88 10.80
N THR A 53 -1.43 -9.82 10.16
CA THR A 53 -2.28 -8.80 10.82
C THR A 53 -3.69 -9.31 11.10
N LYS A 54 -4.24 -10.19 10.26
CA LYS A 54 -5.56 -10.79 10.44
C LYS A 54 -5.54 -11.90 11.50
N GLU A 55 -4.51 -12.73 11.54
CA GLU A 55 -4.29 -13.72 12.61
C GLU A 55 -4.01 -13.05 13.96
N SER A 56 -3.15 -12.02 14.03
CA SER A 56 -2.93 -11.28 15.28
C SER A 56 -4.19 -10.60 15.81
N GLN A 57 -5.14 -10.23 14.94
CA GLN A 57 -6.43 -9.68 15.36
C GLN A 57 -7.45 -10.75 15.76
N MET A 58 -7.33 -11.99 15.28
CA MET A 58 -8.24 -13.09 15.61
C MET A 58 -7.78 -13.87 16.85
N SER A 59 -6.47 -14.02 17.06
CA SER A 59 -5.88 -14.63 18.27
C SER A 59 -5.96 -13.72 19.50
N ALA A 60 -6.18 -12.41 19.33
CA ALA A 60 -6.43 -11.48 20.42
C ALA A 60 -7.86 -11.55 20.98
N VAL A 61 -8.75 -12.35 20.37
CA VAL A 61 -10.16 -12.46 20.81
C VAL A 61 -10.36 -13.56 21.85
N ASP A 62 -9.45 -14.55 21.96
CA ASP A 62 -9.70 -15.77 22.75
C ASP A 62 -8.77 -16.01 23.95
N GLY A 63 -7.98 -15.02 24.37
CA GLY A 63 -7.11 -15.23 25.52
C GLY A 63 -6.52 -13.96 26.08
N GLN A 64 -7.29 -13.23 26.89
CA GLN A 64 -6.78 -12.45 28.04
C GLN A 64 -7.92 -11.75 28.78
N VAL A 65 -8.38 -12.41 29.85
CA VAL A 65 -8.92 -11.72 31.01
C VAL A 65 -7.73 -11.18 31.80
N ALA A 66 -7.33 -9.93 31.56
CA ALA A 66 -6.49 -9.17 32.49
C ALA A 66 -6.61 -7.66 32.23
N SER A 67 -7.42 -7.02 33.07
CA SER A 67 -7.44 -5.59 33.42
C SER A 67 -7.53 -4.56 32.29
N GLY A 68 -8.78 -4.18 31.94
CA GLY A 68 -9.06 -2.90 31.31
C GLY A 68 -9.39 -2.95 29.82
N LYS A 69 -10.40 -3.74 29.42
CA LYS A 69 -11.08 -3.52 28.12
C LYS A 69 -11.60 -2.08 28.10
N LYS A 70 -11.01 -1.22 27.28
CA LYS A 70 -11.49 0.14 27.03
C LYS A 70 -12.83 0.02 26.31
N VAL A 71 -13.93 0.04 27.07
CA VAL A 71 -15.29 -0.02 26.52
C VAL A 71 -15.46 1.09 25.50
N GLY A 72 -15.79 0.72 24.26
CA GLY A 72 -15.99 1.67 23.18
C GLY A 72 -17.17 2.61 23.49
N ARG A 73 -17.05 3.90 23.14
CA ARG A 73 -18.08 4.90 23.45
C ARG A 73 -19.50 4.51 22.95
N ASN A 74 -19.61 3.75 21.87
CA ASN A 74 -20.89 3.29 21.30
C ASN A 74 -21.32 1.87 21.73
N GLU A 75 -20.49 1.12 22.45
CA GLU A 75 -20.78 -0.25 22.90
C GLU A 75 -21.83 -0.28 24.02
N PRO A 76 -22.52 -1.41 24.26
CA PRO A 76 -23.39 -1.56 25.42
C PRO A 76 -22.65 -1.28 26.73
N CYS A 77 -23.29 -0.54 27.63
CA CYS A 77 -22.69 -0.14 28.89
C CYS A 77 -22.58 -1.36 29.84
N PRO A 78 -21.42 -1.60 30.47
CA PRO A 78 -21.19 -2.78 31.31
C PRO A 78 -22.01 -2.80 32.61
N CYS A 79 -22.75 -1.74 32.92
CA CYS A 79 -23.65 -1.67 34.08
C CYS A 79 -24.99 -2.41 33.90
N GLY A 80 -25.21 -3.06 32.75
CA GLY A 80 -26.44 -3.83 32.48
C GLY A 80 -27.68 -2.98 32.15
N SER A 81 -27.53 -1.67 31.96
CA SER A 81 -28.66 -0.76 31.68
C SER A 81 -29.27 -0.89 30.28
N GLY A 82 -28.68 -1.69 29.39
CA GLY A 82 -29.08 -1.81 27.97
C GLY A 82 -28.76 -0.57 27.10
N LYS A 83 -28.21 0.50 27.67
CA LYS A 83 -27.86 1.74 26.96
C LYS A 83 -26.43 1.68 26.43
N LYS A 84 -26.14 2.43 25.35
CA LYS A 84 -24.75 2.63 24.87
C LYS A 84 -23.90 3.36 25.93
N TYR A 85 -22.61 3.05 26.05
CA TYR A 85 -21.72 3.61 27.07
C TYR A 85 -21.77 5.13 27.13
N LYS A 86 -21.76 5.82 25.98
CA LYS A 86 -21.89 7.30 25.89
C LYS A 86 -23.20 7.89 26.40
N HIS A 87 -24.26 7.08 26.52
CA HIS A 87 -25.58 7.48 27.03
C HIS A 87 -25.78 7.07 28.49
N CYS A 88 -24.75 6.50 29.12
CA CYS A 88 -24.78 6.03 30.49
C CYS A 88 -23.52 6.53 31.21
N HIS A 89 -22.56 5.67 31.54
CA HIS A 89 -21.36 6.03 32.30
C HIS A 89 -20.31 6.82 31.51
N GLY A 90 -20.40 6.82 30.18
CA GLY A 90 -19.56 7.63 29.29
C GLY A 90 -20.21 8.93 28.84
N LYS A 91 -21.26 9.38 29.54
CA LYS A 91 -21.89 10.68 29.28
C LYS A 91 -20.94 11.77 29.79
N LEU A 92 -20.26 12.44 28.85
CA LEU A 92 -19.61 13.71 29.13
C LEU A 92 -20.74 14.74 29.29
N GLY A 93 -20.84 15.31 30.48
CA GLY A 93 -21.76 16.42 30.76
C GLY A 93 -21.46 17.62 29.89
#